data_AF-A0A431K125-F1
#
_entry.id   AF-A0A431K125-F1
#
_cell.length_a   1.000
_cell.length_b   1.000
_cell.length_c   1.000
_cell.angle_alpha   90.00
_cell.angle_beta   90.00
_cell.angle_gamma   90.00
#
_symmetry.space_group_name_H-M   'P 1'
#
loop_
_entity.id
_entity.type
_entity.pdbx_description
1 polymer ?
#
loop_
_entity_poly.entity_id
_entity_poly.type
_entity_poly.pdbx_seq_one_letter_code
_entity_poly.pdbx_strand_id
1 'polypeptide(L)'
;MWNRPVIAPRTAARVAAGLVGLGGFLLRQAAGATVLDFENIACARTQPICNVGTSYSARGYTLRYTPAPDDEHPIGFHAIGRLWAPNVGGSIAMLANSCNASTTLTADSGKPFSLLALDLAEANADGPSVVEFVGTKSDGSQVRMTANLDGKPGWQRVVLPSVFYNLVSLTWVQGDCVNNKSHMFDNLLVMPGIAPR
;
A
#
# COMPACT_ATOMS: atom_id res chain seq x y z
N MET A 1 69.44 -0.06 -52.35
CA MET A 1 70.83 0.19 -51.89
C MET A 1 70.89 1.64 -51.43
N TRP A 2 71.49 1.89 -50.26
CA TRP A 2 71.83 3.16 -49.59
C TRP A 2 71.19 3.39 -48.21
N ASN A 3 72.07 3.76 -47.28
CA ASN A 3 72.10 3.58 -45.83
C ASN A 3 71.72 4.86 -45.04
N ARG A 4 71.07 4.67 -43.88
CA ARG A 4 71.22 5.25 -42.49
C ARG A 4 71.90 6.63 -42.29
N PRO A 5 71.55 7.45 -41.25
CA PRO A 5 71.48 7.10 -39.80
C PRO A 5 70.36 7.79 -38.94
N VAL A 6 69.78 7.12 -37.93
CA VAL A 6 70.03 7.18 -36.44
C VAL A 6 70.03 8.58 -35.81
N ILE A 7 69.10 8.83 -34.86
CA ILE A 7 69.29 9.41 -33.51
C ILE A 7 68.02 9.12 -32.66
N ALA A 8 68.23 8.60 -31.45
CA ALA A 8 67.30 8.64 -30.30
C ALA A 8 68.05 9.37 -29.16
N PRO A 9 67.51 9.59 -27.93
CA PRO A 9 66.13 9.59 -27.42
C PRO A 9 65.80 10.88 -26.63
N ARG A 10 64.54 11.10 -26.22
CA ARG A 10 64.25 11.81 -24.95
C ARG A 10 63.08 11.20 -24.20
N THR A 11 63.45 10.65 -23.06
CA THR A 11 62.63 10.16 -21.95
C THR A 11 61.72 11.26 -21.41
N ALA A 12 60.44 10.94 -21.22
CA ALA A 12 59.59 11.62 -20.26
C ALA A 12 58.75 10.56 -19.53
N ALA A 13 59.22 10.18 -18.35
CA ALA A 13 58.45 9.42 -17.40
C ALA A 13 57.25 10.24 -16.94
N ARG A 14 56.05 9.65 -16.99
CA ARG A 14 54.95 10.04 -16.10
C ARG A 14 54.40 8.79 -15.44
N VAL A 15 54.81 8.64 -14.19
CA VAL A 15 54.11 7.83 -13.20
C VAL A 15 52.80 8.55 -12.89
N ALA A 16 51.68 7.84 -13.05
CA ALA A 16 50.43 8.19 -12.40
C ALA A 16 49.78 6.89 -11.90
N ALA A 17 50.16 6.50 -10.69
CA ALA A 17 49.38 5.59 -9.88
C ALA A 17 48.08 6.30 -9.49
N GLY A 18 46.95 5.63 -9.71
CA GLY A 18 45.63 6.12 -9.32
C GLY A 18 44.64 4.98 -9.34
N LEU A 19 44.79 4.05 -8.40
CA LEU A 19 43.73 3.10 -8.03
C LEU A 19 42.56 3.90 -7.46
N VAL A 20 41.61 4.24 -8.31
CA VAL A 20 40.31 4.75 -7.86
C VAL A 20 39.56 3.55 -7.29
N GLY A 21 39.54 3.48 -5.96
CA GLY A 21 38.67 2.56 -5.24
C GLY A 21 37.22 2.82 -5.62
N LEU A 22 36.61 1.83 -6.27
CA LEU A 22 35.16 1.72 -6.46
C LEU A 22 34.51 1.47 -5.10
N GLY A 23 34.49 2.49 -4.24
CA GLY A 23 33.64 2.54 -3.06
C GLY A 23 32.22 2.83 -3.52
N GLY A 24 31.45 1.78 -3.78
CA GLY A 24 30.03 1.87 -4.09
C GLY A 24 29.29 2.58 -2.96
N PHE A 25 28.96 3.85 -3.17
CA PHE A 25 27.93 4.54 -2.39
C PHE A 25 26.59 3.86 -2.69
N LEU A 26 26.21 2.88 -1.85
CA LEU A 26 24.83 2.46 -1.75
C LEU A 26 24.06 3.65 -1.18
N LEU A 27 23.45 4.44 -2.07
CA LEU A 27 22.40 5.38 -1.72
C LEU A 27 21.25 4.59 -1.08
N ARG A 28 21.24 4.53 0.26
CA ARG A 28 20.03 4.17 1.01
C ARG A 28 19.00 5.25 0.73
N GLN A 29 18.06 4.99 -0.16
CA GLN A 29 16.87 5.81 -0.26
C GLN A 29 16.18 5.78 1.12
N ALA A 30 16.05 6.94 1.76
CA ALA A 30 15.13 7.09 2.86
C ALA A 30 13.73 6.86 2.27
N ALA A 31 13.13 5.72 2.58
CA ALA A 31 11.83 5.38 2.05
C ALA A 31 10.78 6.27 2.74
N GLY A 32 10.30 7.27 2.00
CA GLY A 32 9.26 8.18 2.47
C GLY A 32 7.88 7.52 2.49
N ALA A 33 6.89 8.26 2.98
CA ALA A 33 5.50 7.81 2.90
C ALA A 33 5.08 7.62 1.43
N THR A 34 4.29 6.59 1.17
CA THR A 34 3.75 6.26 -0.16
C THR A 34 2.25 6.03 -0.06
N VAL A 35 1.55 6.33 -1.15
CA VAL A 35 0.11 6.08 -1.27
C VAL A 35 -0.09 4.77 -1.99
N LEU A 36 -0.83 3.86 -1.36
CA LEU A 36 -1.42 2.70 -1.98
C LEU A 36 -2.83 3.07 -2.46
N ASP A 37 -2.96 3.21 -3.77
CA ASP A 37 -4.21 3.43 -4.50
C ASP A 37 -4.53 2.22 -5.40
N PHE A 38 -5.66 2.27 -6.09
CA PHE A 38 -6.14 1.20 -6.97
C PHE A 38 -6.29 1.62 -8.43
N GLU A 39 -5.66 2.73 -8.83
CA GLU A 39 -5.80 3.29 -10.17
C GLU A 39 -5.21 2.36 -11.26
N ASN A 40 -4.35 1.41 -10.89
CA ASN A 40 -3.82 0.40 -11.81
C ASN A 40 -4.83 -0.71 -12.17
N ILE A 41 -6.01 -0.78 -11.53
CA ILE A 41 -7.00 -1.84 -11.80
C ILE A 41 -7.78 -1.52 -13.07
N ALA A 42 -7.45 -2.23 -14.15
CA ALA A 42 -7.97 -1.93 -15.49
C ALA A 42 -9.50 -2.08 -15.61
N CYS A 43 -10.11 -3.11 -15.00
CA CYS A 43 -11.54 -3.36 -15.15
C CYS A 43 -12.40 -2.23 -14.55
N ALA A 44 -12.01 -1.68 -13.40
CA ALA A 44 -12.73 -0.61 -12.71
C ALA A 44 -12.68 0.74 -13.45
N ARG A 45 -11.88 0.86 -14.52
CA ARG A 45 -11.90 2.03 -15.42
C ARG A 45 -13.15 2.07 -16.30
N THR A 46 -13.75 0.91 -16.57
CA THR A 46 -14.87 0.77 -17.52
C THR A 46 -16.09 0.10 -16.92
N GLN A 47 -15.95 -0.49 -15.73
CA GLN A 47 -17.03 -1.18 -15.03
C GLN A 47 -17.30 -0.49 -13.69
N PRO A 48 -18.56 -0.45 -13.24
CA PRO A 48 -18.90 0.10 -11.93
C PRO A 48 -18.29 -0.73 -10.79
N ILE A 49 -18.22 -2.04 -10.95
CA ILE A 49 -17.61 -2.96 -9.99
C ILE A 49 -17.01 -4.15 -10.73
N CYS A 50 -15.86 -4.64 -10.28
CA CYS A 50 -15.26 -5.86 -10.82
C CYS A 50 -14.48 -6.65 -9.77
N ASN A 51 -14.47 -7.97 -9.91
CA ASN A 51 -13.72 -8.88 -9.03
C ASN A 51 -12.20 -8.74 -9.30
N VAL A 52 -11.40 -8.66 -8.24
CA VAL A 52 -9.93 -8.56 -8.33
C VAL A 52 -9.20 -9.64 -7.52
N GLY A 53 -9.91 -10.69 -7.11
CA GLY A 53 -9.38 -11.85 -6.41
C GLY A 53 -9.23 -11.63 -4.90
N THR A 54 -8.40 -12.44 -4.25
CA THR A 54 -8.25 -12.46 -2.78
C THR A 54 -7.03 -11.70 -2.28
N SER A 55 -6.27 -11.09 -3.18
CA SER A 55 -5.06 -10.34 -2.84
C SER A 55 -4.78 -9.24 -3.85
N TYR A 56 -4.30 -8.10 -3.36
CA TYR A 56 -3.84 -6.99 -4.18
C TYR A 56 -2.48 -6.51 -3.66
N SER A 57 -1.48 -6.41 -4.53
CA SER A 57 -0.14 -5.98 -4.17
C SER A 57 0.27 -4.77 -4.99
N ALA A 58 0.74 -3.72 -4.31
CA ALA A 58 1.32 -2.56 -4.94
C ALA A 58 2.25 -1.83 -3.98
N ARG A 59 3.25 -1.13 -4.53
CA ARG A 59 4.21 -0.30 -3.77
C ARG A 59 4.92 -1.01 -2.62
N GLY A 60 5.07 -2.34 -2.67
CA GLY A 60 5.73 -3.14 -1.64
C GLY A 60 4.84 -3.51 -0.45
N TYR A 61 3.52 -3.42 -0.64
CA TYR A 61 2.51 -3.81 0.32
C TYR A 61 1.47 -4.74 -0.33
N THR A 62 0.93 -5.64 0.47
CA THR A 62 -0.12 -6.56 0.06
C THR A 62 -1.34 -6.42 0.97
N LEU A 63 -2.50 -6.24 0.34
CA LEU A 63 -3.82 -6.41 0.93
C LEU A 63 -4.30 -7.83 0.69
N ARG A 64 -4.78 -8.49 1.73
CA ARG A 64 -5.30 -9.86 1.69
C ARG A 64 -6.73 -9.88 2.18
N TYR A 65 -7.59 -10.52 1.40
CA TYR A 65 -8.96 -10.81 1.77
C TYR A 65 -8.98 -12.11 2.58
N THR A 66 -9.74 -12.11 3.67
CA THR A 66 -10.09 -13.32 4.40
C THR A 66 -11.61 -13.37 4.52
N PRO A 67 -12.26 -14.45 4.08
CA PRO A 67 -13.72 -14.59 4.18
C PRO A 67 -14.16 -14.67 5.64
N ALA A 68 -15.44 -14.37 5.89
CA ALA A 68 -16.04 -14.65 7.19
C ALA A 68 -16.09 -16.17 7.43
N PRO A 69 -16.03 -16.64 8.70
CA PRO A 69 -16.04 -18.08 9.00
C PRO A 69 -17.26 -18.84 8.48
N ASP A 70 -18.38 -18.13 8.27
CA ASP A 70 -19.70 -18.61 7.86
C ASP A 70 -20.06 -18.24 6.42
N ASP A 71 -19.13 -17.68 5.64
CA ASP A 71 -19.36 -17.36 4.22
C ASP A 71 -19.18 -18.63 3.35
N GLU A 72 -20.30 -19.19 2.89
CA GLU A 72 -20.31 -20.37 2.00
C GLU A 72 -19.81 -20.06 0.58
N HIS A 73 -19.84 -18.80 0.15
CA HIS A 73 -19.57 -18.38 -1.22
C HIS A 73 -18.69 -17.12 -1.28
N PRO A 74 -17.43 -17.18 -0.80
CA PRO A 74 -16.58 -16.01 -0.73
C PRO A 74 -16.14 -15.55 -2.11
N ILE A 75 -16.33 -14.26 -2.39
CA ILE A 75 -16.04 -13.68 -3.72
C ILE A 75 -14.82 -12.74 -3.73
N GLY A 76 -14.17 -12.52 -2.58
CA GLY A 76 -12.92 -11.76 -2.52
C GLY A 76 -13.09 -10.24 -2.60
N PHE A 77 -12.01 -9.56 -2.99
CA PHE A 77 -12.03 -8.13 -3.23
C PHE A 77 -12.74 -7.78 -4.51
N HIS A 78 -13.45 -6.65 -4.49
CA HIS A 78 -13.94 -5.99 -5.68
C HIS A 78 -13.37 -4.59 -5.75
N ALA A 79 -12.92 -4.21 -6.94
CA ALA A 79 -12.59 -2.83 -7.25
C ALA A 79 -13.87 -2.08 -7.64
N ILE A 80 -13.99 -0.86 -7.12
CA ILE A 80 -15.11 0.03 -7.36
C ILE A 80 -14.66 1.09 -8.35
N GLY A 81 -15.31 1.09 -9.51
CA GLY A 81 -15.04 2.06 -10.56
C GLY A 81 -15.74 3.39 -10.32
N ARG A 82 -15.40 4.36 -11.16
CA ARG A 82 -16.00 5.71 -11.13
C ARG A 82 -17.46 5.75 -11.60
N LEU A 83 -17.92 4.65 -12.22
CA LEU A 83 -19.30 4.48 -12.67
C LEU A 83 -20.23 3.94 -11.56
N TRP A 84 -19.69 3.54 -10.41
CA TRP A 84 -20.49 3.13 -9.27
C TRP A 84 -21.15 4.36 -8.65
N ALA A 85 -22.49 4.41 -8.64
CA ALA A 85 -23.21 5.62 -8.26
C ALA A 85 -22.87 6.16 -6.85
N PRO A 86 -22.66 5.31 -5.81
CA PRO A 86 -22.18 5.76 -4.51
C PRO A 86 -20.74 6.31 -4.49
N ASN A 87 -19.89 6.00 -5.47
CA ASN A 87 -18.50 6.47 -5.54
C ASN A 87 -18.39 7.92 -6.07
N VAL A 88 -19.05 8.84 -5.37
CA VAL A 88 -19.16 10.24 -5.77
C VAL A 88 -17.81 10.95 -5.61
N GLY A 89 -17.26 11.42 -6.75
CA GLY A 89 -16.00 12.16 -6.78
C GLY A 89 -14.76 11.32 -6.43
N GLY A 90 -14.89 10.00 -6.37
CA GLY A 90 -13.80 9.10 -6.01
C GLY A 90 -12.95 8.62 -7.17
N SER A 91 -11.77 8.14 -6.81
CA SER A 91 -10.88 7.31 -7.62
C SER A 91 -11.38 5.86 -7.70
N ILE A 92 -10.62 5.00 -8.37
CA ILE A 92 -10.84 3.56 -8.27
C ILE A 92 -10.55 3.14 -6.83
N ALA A 93 -11.54 2.55 -6.19
CA ALA A 93 -11.48 2.10 -4.81
C ALA A 93 -11.52 0.58 -4.71
N MET A 94 -11.43 0.04 -3.48
CA MET A 94 -11.59 -1.38 -3.22
C MET A 94 -12.50 -1.64 -2.02
N LEU A 95 -13.18 -2.78 -2.02
CA LEU A 95 -13.88 -3.32 -0.85
C LEU A 95 -13.73 -4.84 -0.74
N ALA A 96 -13.84 -5.38 0.48
CA ALA A 96 -13.98 -6.82 0.68
C ALA A 96 -15.44 -7.20 0.46
N ASN A 97 -15.77 -7.83 -0.67
CA ASN A 97 -17.16 -7.99 -1.12
C ASN A 97 -17.87 -9.18 -0.47
N SER A 98 -17.83 -9.26 0.86
CA SER A 98 -18.54 -10.24 1.68
C SER A 98 -18.82 -9.64 3.06
N CYS A 99 -19.96 -9.97 3.64
CA CYS A 99 -20.29 -9.58 5.00
C CYS A 99 -19.32 -10.25 5.99
N ASN A 100 -18.89 -9.50 7.00
CA ASN A 100 -17.89 -9.90 8.00
C ASN A 100 -16.52 -10.33 7.46
N ALA A 101 -16.25 -10.19 6.15
CA ALA A 101 -14.93 -10.44 5.60
C ALA A 101 -13.93 -9.38 6.08
N SER A 102 -12.68 -9.79 6.21
CA SER A 102 -11.61 -8.91 6.67
C SER A 102 -10.63 -8.59 5.56
N THR A 103 -10.10 -7.38 5.61
CA THR A 103 -8.96 -6.92 4.83
C THR A 103 -7.74 -6.86 5.74
N THR A 104 -6.63 -7.47 5.35
CA THR A 104 -5.36 -7.39 6.06
C THR A 104 -4.28 -6.77 5.18
N LEU A 105 -3.67 -5.67 5.64
CA LEU A 105 -2.52 -5.01 5.03
C LEU A 105 -1.21 -5.51 5.68
N THR A 106 -0.24 -5.88 4.85
CA THR A 106 1.13 -6.25 5.26
C THR A 106 2.15 -5.62 4.33
N ALA A 107 3.39 -5.46 4.79
CA ALA A 107 4.52 -5.07 3.94
C ALA A 107 5.18 -6.32 3.33
N ASP A 108 5.42 -6.33 2.02
CA ASP A 108 5.99 -7.47 1.30
C ASP A 108 7.41 -7.81 1.77
N SER A 109 8.11 -6.81 2.30
CA SER A 109 9.46 -6.96 2.86
C SER A 109 9.50 -7.68 4.21
N GLY A 110 8.36 -7.92 4.85
CA GLY A 110 8.26 -8.41 6.23
C GLY A 110 8.70 -7.40 7.29
N LYS A 111 9.14 -6.21 6.91
CA LYS A 111 9.52 -5.15 7.85
C LYS A 111 8.28 -4.42 8.39
N PRO A 112 8.37 -3.85 9.61
CA PRO A 112 7.26 -3.07 10.15
C PRO A 112 6.95 -1.83 9.29
N PHE A 113 5.73 -1.33 9.40
CA PHE A 113 5.26 -0.11 8.75
C PHE A 113 4.35 0.73 9.66
N SER A 114 4.00 1.93 9.22
CA SER A 114 2.96 2.76 9.84
C SER A 114 1.88 3.03 8.80
N LEU A 115 0.61 3.06 9.23
CA LEU A 115 -0.48 3.64 8.42
C LEU A 115 -0.82 5.00 9.03
N LEU A 116 -0.73 6.04 8.22
CA LEU A 116 -0.93 7.42 8.67
C LEU A 116 -2.39 7.86 8.46
N ALA A 117 -2.95 7.52 7.31
CA ALA A 117 -4.32 7.84 6.96
C ALA A 117 -4.80 7.01 5.76
N LEU A 118 -6.11 6.97 5.55
CA LEU A 118 -6.77 6.40 4.38
C LEU A 118 -8.08 7.14 4.12
N ASP A 119 -8.67 6.94 2.95
CA ASP A 119 -10.00 7.44 2.63
C ASP A 119 -10.99 6.29 2.73
N LEU A 120 -12.15 6.57 3.33
CA LEU A 120 -13.28 5.65 3.43
C LEU A 120 -14.54 6.27 2.86
N ALA A 121 -15.43 5.45 2.36
CA ALA A 121 -16.77 5.85 1.95
C ALA A 121 -17.75 4.68 2.11
N GLU A 122 -19.03 4.97 2.27
CA GLU A 122 -20.09 3.98 2.28
C GLU A 122 -20.20 3.33 0.90
N ALA A 123 -20.14 1.99 0.85
CA ALA A 123 -20.17 1.30 -0.44
C ALA A 123 -21.52 1.45 -1.14
N ASN A 124 -22.63 1.51 -0.39
CA ASN A 124 -23.99 1.60 -0.96
C ASN A 124 -24.75 2.89 -0.59
N ALA A 125 -24.17 3.75 0.26
CA ALA A 125 -24.84 4.93 0.84
C ALA A 125 -26.23 4.61 1.45
N ASP A 126 -26.38 3.41 2.02
CA ASP A 126 -27.62 2.87 2.60
C ASP A 126 -27.67 2.98 4.13
N GLY A 127 -26.68 3.65 4.72
CA GLY A 127 -26.58 3.90 6.15
C GLY A 127 -25.14 4.11 6.61
N PRO A 128 -24.94 4.53 7.87
CA PRO A 128 -23.61 4.71 8.42
C PRO A 128 -22.87 3.37 8.53
N SER A 129 -21.55 3.44 8.44
CA SER A 129 -20.64 2.31 8.67
C SER A 129 -19.65 2.65 9.77
N VAL A 130 -19.29 1.65 10.56
CA VAL A 130 -18.31 1.73 11.65
C VAL A 130 -17.16 0.78 11.32
N VAL A 131 -15.96 1.32 11.12
CA VAL A 131 -14.78 0.54 10.74
C VAL A 131 -13.82 0.48 11.92
N GLU A 132 -13.64 -0.73 12.47
CA GLU A 132 -12.60 -0.99 13.48
C GLU A 132 -11.31 -1.42 12.79
N PHE A 133 -10.25 -0.67 13.04
CA PHE A 133 -8.88 -0.99 12.66
C PHE A 133 -8.16 -1.66 13.83
N VAL A 134 -7.56 -2.81 13.58
CA VAL A 134 -6.73 -3.55 14.54
C VAL A 134 -5.33 -3.72 13.97
N GLY A 135 -4.37 -2.97 14.51
CA GLY A 135 -2.96 -3.08 14.17
C GLY A 135 -2.24 -4.05 15.11
N THR A 136 -1.46 -4.98 14.58
CA THR A 136 -0.53 -5.81 15.36
C THR A 136 0.88 -5.28 15.17
N LYS A 137 1.58 -4.98 16.26
CA LYS A 137 2.93 -4.44 16.26
C LYS A 137 4.00 -5.53 16.21
N SER A 138 5.22 -5.13 15.86
CA SER A 138 6.40 -6.01 15.86
C SER A 138 6.75 -6.64 17.21
N ASP A 139 6.28 -6.07 18.32
CA ASP A 139 6.41 -6.63 19.67
C ASP A 139 5.24 -7.55 20.07
N GLY A 140 4.29 -7.79 19.15
CA GLY A 140 3.09 -8.59 19.37
C GLY A 140 1.93 -7.85 20.04
N SER A 141 2.13 -6.60 20.49
CA SER A 141 1.05 -5.80 21.06
C SER A 141 0.04 -5.34 19.99
N GLN A 142 -1.18 -5.02 20.41
CA GLN A 142 -2.23 -4.53 19.53
C GLN A 142 -2.56 -3.06 19.77
N VAL A 143 -2.94 -2.36 18.70
CA VAL A 143 -3.54 -1.02 18.72
C VAL A 143 -4.87 -1.05 17.99
N ARG A 144 -5.82 -0.25 18.47
CA ARG A 144 -7.18 -0.21 17.93
C ARG A 144 -7.66 1.22 17.70
N MET A 145 -8.48 1.41 16.69
CA MET A 145 -9.18 2.66 16.41
C MET A 145 -10.49 2.33 15.71
N THR A 146 -11.52 3.11 16.00
CA THR A 146 -12.78 3.07 15.27
C THR A 146 -12.94 4.34 14.44
N ALA A 147 -13.32 4.21 13.18
CA ALA A 147 -13.80 5.30 12.34
C ALA A 147 -15.31 5.16 12.14
N ASN A 148 -16.06 6.25 12.32
CA ASN A 148 -17.49 6.30 12.06
C ASN A 148 -17.71 7.10 10.77
N LEU A 149 -18.37 6.49 9.79
CA LEU A 149 -18.86 7.17 8.60
C LEU A 149 -20.27 7.71 8.84
N ASP A 150 -20.66 8.72 8.08
CA ASP A 150 -21.84 9.57 8.36
C ASP A 150 -23.13 9.12 7.64
N GLY A 151 -23.06 8.04 6.88
CA GLY A 151 -24.15 7.47 6.10
C GLY A 151 -24.45 8.23 4.81
N LYS A 152 -23.56 9.12 4.34
CA LYS A 152 -23.80 9.94 3.14
C LYS A 152 -22.83 9.58 2.02
N PRO A 153 -23.24 9.74 0.74
CA PRO A 153 -22.30 9.60 -0.37
C PRO A 153 -21.13 10.58 -0.23
N GLY A 154 -19.91 10.06 -0.30
CA GLY A 154 -18.69 10.87 -0.33
C GLY A 154 -17.54 10.23 0.43
N TRP A 155 -16.33 10.74 0.16
CA TRP A 155 -15.10 10.26 0.76
C TRP A 155 -14.75 11.00 2.05
N GLN A 156 -14.34 10.25 3.06
CA GLN A 156 -13.98 10.73 4.38
C GLN A 156 -12.53 10.35 4.67
N ARG A 157 -11.67 11.35 4.86
CA ARG A 157 -10.28 11.12 5.26
C ARG A 157 -10.23 10.66 6.71
N VAL A 158 -9.78 9.44 6.94
CA VAL A 158 -9.51 8.90 8.27
C VAL A 158 -8.02 9.03 8.57
N VAL A 159 -7.67 9.84 9.57
CA VAL A 159 -6.30 9.97 10.08
C VAL A 159 -6.13 9.03 11.27
N LEU A 160 -5.15 8.13 11.20
CA LEU A 160 -4.88 7.21 12.29
C LEU A 160 -4.05 7.87 13.38
N PRO A 161 -4.30 7.58 14.67
CA PRO A 161 -3.47 8.05 15.76
C PRO A 161 -2.02 7.60 15.60
N SER A 162 -1.09 8.39 16.13
CA SER A 162 0.35 8.13 16.04
C SER A 162 0.79 6.79 16.63
N VAL A 163 -0.07 6.10 17.38
CA VAL A 163 0.17 4.75 17.93
C VAL A 163 0.12 3.64 16.86
N PHE A 164 -0.37 3.89 15.65
CA PHE A 164 -0.36 2.99 14.50
C PHE A 164 0.99 2.99 13.75
N TYR A 165 2.05 2.67 14.50
CA TYR A 165 3.42 2.54 14.01
C TYR A 165 4.02 1.18 14.37
N ASN A 166 5.11 0.81 13.69
CA ASN A 166 5.77 -0.49 13.85
C ASN A 166 4.81 -1.68 13.71
N LEU A 167 3.81 -1.53 12.84
CA LEU A 167 2.83 -2.55 12.50
C LEU A 167 3.47 -3.64 11.65
N VAL A 168 3.24 -4.90 11.98
CA VAL A 168 3.49 -6.04 11.09
C VAL A 168 2.26 -6.37 10.26
N SER A 169 1.08 -6.04 10.78
CA SER A 169 -0.20 -6.16 10.06
C SER A 169 -1.21 -5.13 10.54
N LEU A 170 -2.11 -4.74 9.67
CA LEU A 170 -3.31 -3.97 9.99
C LEU A 170 -4.53 -4.67 9.40
N THR A 171 -5.55 -4.90 10.20
CA THR A 171 -6.78 -5.58 9.78
C THR A 171 -8.01 -4.72 10.07
N TRP A 172 -8.99 -4.75 9.17
CA TRP A 172 -10.34 -4.22 9.39
C TRP A 172 -11.39 -5.11 8.71
N VAL A 173 -12.64 -5.02 9.16
CA VAL A 173 -13.75 -5.88 8.74
C VAL A 173 -14.79 -5.07 7.99
N GLN A 174 -15.37 -5.64 6.92
CA GLN A 174 -16.32 -4.99 6.02
C GLN A 174 -17.59 -4.44 6.70
N GLY A 175 -17.98 -5.04 7.84
CA GLY A 175 -19.27 -4.85 8.50
C GLY A 175 -20.17 -6.09 8.34
N ASP A 176 -21.26 -6.18 9.09
CA ASP A 176 -22.18 -7.32 9.06
C ASP A 176 -23.22 -7.22 7.93
N CYS A 177 -23.19 -6.13 7.15
CA CYS A 177 -24.15 -5.76 6.09
C CYS A 177 -25.60 -5.51 6.57
N VAL A 178 -25.91 -5.77 7.84
CA VAL A 178 -27.25 -5.62 8.43
C VAL A 178 -27.30 -4.34 9.23
N ASN A 179 -26.54 -4.27 10.32
CA ASN A 179 -26.47 -3.15 11.25
C ASN A 179 -25.26 -2.24 10.98
N ASN A 180 -24.16 -2.84 10.55
CA ASN A 180 -22.94 -2.14 10.15
C ASN A 180 -22.75 -2.30 8.64
N LYS A 181 -23.04 -1.23 7.90
CA LYS A 181 -23.04 -1.24 6.44
C LYS A 181 -21.63 -1.42 5.88
N SER A 182 -21.59 -1.85 4.62
CA SER A 182 -20.36 -2.05 3.88
C SER A 182 -19.71 -0.72 3.51
N HIS A 183 -18.37 -0.68 3.51
CA HIS A 183 -17.58 0.48 3.11
C HIS A 183 -16.60 0.13 1.99
N MET A 184 -16.13 1.14 1.27
CA MET A 184 -15.00 1.08 0.35
C MET A 184 -13.85 1.89 0.93
N PHE A 185 -12.63 1.57 0.51
CA PHE A 185 -11.41 2.22 0.96
C PHE A 185 -10.50 2.58 -0.22
N ASP A 186 -9.72 3.64 -0.06
CA ASP A 186 -8.73 4.13 -1.03
C ASP A 186 -7.63 4.99 -0.37
N ASN A 187 -6.60 5.35 -1.13
CA ASN A 187 -5.55 6.31 -0.77
C ASN A 187 -4.88 6.02 0.58
N LEU A 188 -4.48 4.77 0.81
CA LEU A 188 -3.80 4.33 2.02
C LEU A 188 -2.40 4.94 2.07
N LEU A 189 -2.20 5.92 2.94
CA LEU A 189 -0.91 6.57 3.16
C LEU A 189 -0.09 5.76 4.16
N VAL A 190 0.82 4.96 3.63
CA VAL A 190 1.70 4.07 4.40
C VAL A 190 3.11 4.63 4.45
N MET A 191 3.81 4.38 5.55
CA MET A 191 5.21 4.75 5.72
C MET A 191 6.00 3.52 6.15
N PRO A 192 7.13 3.21 5.48
CA PRO A 192 8.02 2.16 5.94
C PRO A 192 8.49 2.44 7.37
N GLY A 193 8.39 1.42 8.23
CA GLY A 193 8.87 1.51 9.60
C GLY A 193 10.39 1.49 9.62
N ILE A 194 10.98 2.29 10.50
CA ILE A 194 12.41 2.19 10.79
C ILE A 194 12.53 1.00 11.75
N ALA A 195 13.05 -0.13 11.26
CA ALA A 195 13.39 -1.25 12.13
C ALA A 195 14.29 -0.75 13.27
N PRO A 196 14.07 -1.17 14.53
CA PRO A 196 15.06 -0.98 15.58
C PRO A 196 16.39 -1.54 15.07
N ARG A 197 17.45 -0.74 15.16
CA ARG A 197 18.80 -1.17 14.80
C ARG A 197 19.31 -2.19 15.80
#